data_AF-A0A8C0G1X3-F1
#
_entry.id   AF-A0A8C0G1X3-F1
#
_cell.length_a   1.000
_cell.length_b   1.000
_cell.length_c   1.000
_cell.angle_alpha   90.00
_cell.angle_beta   90.00
_cell.angle_gamma   90.00
#
_symmetry.space_group_name_H-M   'P 1'
#
loop_
_entity.id
_entity.type
_entity.pdbx_description
1 polymer ?
#
loop_
_entity_poly.entity_id
_entity_poly.type
_entity_poly.pdbx_seq_one_letter_code
_entity_poly.pdbx_strand_id
1 'polypeptide(L)'
;MVVVLESNLIVTYVVAIAAGISVAAAFLLPWSMLPDVIDDFNLQHPDSRGHEAIFFSFYVFFTKFASGVSLGISTLSLDFAGYKTRGCSQPEEVKFTLKMLVSAAPVGLILLGLLLFKLYPIDEDKRRENKKALQNLREEENSSDSDSTELASIV
;
A
#
# COMPACT_ATOMS: atom_id res chain seq x y z
N MET A 1 -18.48 8.88 9.10
CA MET A 1 -18.86 8.77 10.52
C MET A 1 -18.61 10.08 11.29
N VAL A 2 -17.41 10.69 11.22
CA VAL A 2 -17.10 11.99 11.89
C VAL A 2 -17.98 13.16 11.42
N VAL A 3 -18.42 13.15 10.17
CA VAL A 3 -19.20 14.24 9.55
C VAL A 3 -20.66 14.32 10.04
N VAL A 4 -21.15 13.27 10.72
CA VAL A 4 -22.58 13.11 11.07
C VAL A 4 -22.83 13.24 12.58
N LEU A 5 -21.79 13.22 13.42
CA LEU A 5 -21.96 13.21 14.87
C LEU A 5 -21.99 14.63 15.44
N GLU A 6 -23.10 15.01 16.06
CA GLU A 6 -23.20 16.27 16.79
C GLU A 6 -22.29 16.28 18.04
N SER A 7 -21.46 17.33 18.11
CA SER A 7 -20.96 18.03 19.29
C SER A 7 -20.49 17.22 20.51
N ASN A 8 -19.75 16.11 20.32
CA ASN A 8 -18.99 15.52 21.42
C ASN A 8 -17.51 15.37 21.05
N LEU A 9 -16.72 16.37 21.46
CA LEU A 9 -15.29 16.47 21.15
C LEU A 9 -14.52 15.19 21.52
N ILE A 10 -14.88 14.57 22.65
CA ILE A 10 -14.24 13.33 23.12
C ILE A 10 -14.45 12.21 22.11
N VAL A 11 -15.68 12.02 21.62
CA VAL A 11 -15.99 10.98 20.64
C VAL A 11 -15.26 11.26 19.32
N THR A 12 -15.19 12.51 18.90
CA THR A 12 -14.43 12.91 17.70
C THR A 12 -12.95 12.56 17.83
N TYR A 13 -12.33 12.83 18.98
CA TYR A 13 -10.92 12.46 19.22
C TYR A 13 -10.71 10.94 19.21
N VAL A 14 -11.58 10.17 19.88
CA VAL A 14 -11.48 8.70 19.90
C VAL A 14 -11.60 8.13 18.49
N VAL A 15 -12.58 8.60 17.70
CA VAL A 15 -12.75 8.16 16.32
C VAL A 15 -11.57 8.58 15.44
N ALA A 16 -11.00 9.77 15.65
CA ALA A 16 -9.83 10.24 14.91
C ALA A 16 -8.59 9.38 15.19
N ILE A 17 -8.36 8.98 16.45
CA ILE A 17 -7.26 8.07 16.80
C ILE A 17 -7.45 6.70 16.15
N ALA A 18 -8.65 6.12 16.25
CA ALA A 18 -8.96 4.83 15.63
C ALA A 18 -8.81 4.88 14.10
N ALA A 19 -9.29 5.95 13.47
CA ALA A 19 -9.11 6.18 12.04
C ALA A 19 -7.63 6.32 11.66
N GLY A 20 -6.84 7.05 12.45
CA GLY A 20 -5.39 7.18 12.24
C GLY A 20 -4.66 5.84 12.25
N ILE A 21 -4.98 4.96 13.23
CA ILE A 21 -4.41 3.61 13.30
C ILE A 21 -4.81 2.78 12.07
N SER A 22 -6.08 2.85 11.67
CA SER A 22 -6.57 2.14 10.48
C SER A 22 -5.90 2.61 9.19
N VAL A 23 -5.69 3.91 9.02
CA VAL A 23 -5.01 4.48 7.85
C VAL A 23 -3.53 4.09 7.84
N ALA A 24 -2.87 4.11 9.01
CA ALA A 24 -1.48 3.67 9.13
C ALA A 24 -1.33 2.19 8.75
N ALA A 25 -2.21 1.32 9.24
CA ALA A 25 -2.23 -0.09 8.86
C ALA A 25 -2.42 -0.25 7.34
N ALA A 26 -3.42 0.42 6.75
CA ALA A 26 -3.69 0.34 5.32
C ALA A 26 -2.52 0.83 4.45
N PHE A 27 -1.72 1.80 4.93
CA PHE A 27 -0.55 2.31 4.22
C PHE A 27 0.66 1.38 4.34
N LEU A 28 0.90 0.84 5.54
CA LEU A 28 2.06 -0.02 5.81
C LEU A 28 1.91 -1.43 5.24
N LEU A 29 0.68 -1.95 5.18
CA LEU A 29 0.39 -3.31 4.74
C LEU A 29 0.94 -3.62 3.33
N PRO A 30 0.63 -2.84 2.26
CA PRO A 30 1.17 -3.10 0.93
C PRO A 30 2.70 -2.98 0.89
N TRP A 31 3.28 -2.08 1.68
CA TRP A 31 4.72 -1.88 1.76
C TRP A 31 5.42 -3.10 2.38
N SER A 32 4.82 -3.69 3.42
CA SER A 32 5.33 -4.90 4.07
C SER A 32 5.15 -6.17 3.24
N MET A 33 4.15 -6.21 2.35
CA MET A 33 3.88 -7.37 1.48
C MET A 33 4.71 -7.35 0.20
N LEU A 34 5.23 -6.18 -0.21
CA LEU A 34 5.99 -6.04 -1.45
C LEU A 34 7.20 -6.98 -1.54
N PRO A 35 8.01 -7.17 -0.47
CA PRO A 35 9.08 -8.17 -0.49
C PRO A 35 8.55 -9.60 -0.69
N ASP A 36 7.40 -9.97 -0.13
CA ASP A 36 6.85 -11.32 -0.28
C ASP A 36 6.53 -11.65 -1.74
N VAL A 37 6.06 -10.66 -2.52
CA VAL A 37 5.80 -10.81 -3.96
C VAL A 37 7.10 -10.95 -4.74
N ILE A 38 8.12 -10.17 -4.37
CA ILE A 38 9.44 -10.22 -5.00
C ILE A 38 10.08 -11.59 -4.76
N ASP A 39 10.00 -12.09 -3.53
CA ASP A 39 10.49 -13.41 -3.14
C ASP A 39 9.77 -14.53 -3.92
N ASP A 40 8.44 -14.48 -4.00
CA ASP A 40 7.63 -15.43 -4.78
C ASP A 40 7.98 -15.39 -6.28
N PHE A 41 8.20 -14.20 -6.84
CA PHE A 41 8.59 -14.02 -8.24
C PHE A 41 10.00 -14.58 -8.52
N ASN A 42 10.96 -14.28 -7.64
CA ASN A 42 12.34 -14.74 -7.75
C ASN A 42 12.43 -16.28 -7.71
N LEU A 43 11.63 -16.93 -6.86
CA LEU A 43 11.57 -18.40 -6.78
C LEU A 43 10.97 -19.04 -8.05
N GLN A 44 10.00 -18.38 -8.68
CA GLN A 44 9.40 -18.86 -9.93
C GLN A 44 10.29 -18.62 -11.15
N HIS A 45 11.18 -17.62 -11.10
CA HIS A 45 12.04 -17.22 -12.22
C HIS A 45 13.52 -17.12 -11.79
N PRO A 46 14.18 -18.25 -11.48
CA PRO A 46 15.56 -18.26 -10.96
C PRO A 46 16.59 -17.65 -11.93
N ASP A 47 16.33 -17.70 -13.24
CA ASP A 47 17.19 -17.12 -14.28
C ASP A 47 17.05 -15.59 -14.40
N SER A 48 16.00 -15.00 -13.79
CA SER A 48 15.58 -13.62 -14.01
C SER A 48 15.91 -12.72 -12.81
N ARG A 49 17.20 -12.47 -12.56
CA ARG A 49 17.67 -11.68 -11.41
C ARG A 49 17.54 -10.16 -11.66
N GLY A 50 17.44 -9.38 -10.58
CA GLY A 50 17.52 -7.91 -10.61
C GLY A 50 16.19 -7.16 -10.85
N HIS A 51 15.05 -7.84 -10.81
CA HIS A 51 13.73 -7.22 -11.04
C HIS A 51 13.20 -6.44 -9.85
N GLU A 52 13.84 -6.52 -8.68
CA GLU A 52 13.42 -5.86 -7.44
C GLU A 52 13.26 -4.34 -7.64
N ALA A 53 14.23 -3.71 -8.29
CA ALA A 53 14.21 -2.27 -8.57
C ALA A 53 12.98 -1.86 -9.40
N ILE A 54 12.55 -2.72 -10.33
CA ILE A 54 11.39 -2.51 -11.18
C ILE A 54 10.11 -2.58 -10.33
N PHE A 55 9.96 -3.61 -9.48
CA PHE A 55 8.81 -3.75 -8.57
C PHE A 55 8.69 -2.54 -7.62
N PHE A 56 9.78 -2.15 -6.96
CA PHE A 56 9.79 -0.98 -6.08
C PHE A 56 9.48 0.32 -6.83
N SER A 57 10.08 0.52 -8.01
CA SER A 57 9.85 1.73 -8.81
C SER A 57 8.40 1.82 -9.29
N PHE A 58 7.81 0.72 -9.77
CA PHE A 58 6.40 0.69 -10.17
C PHE A 58 5.48 0.97 -8.98
N TYR A 59 5.72 0.35 -7.82
CA TYR A 59 4.91 0.59 -6.62
C TYR A 59 4.91 2.07 -6.23
N VAL A 60 6.09 2.70 -6.14
CA VAL A 60 6.21 4.12 -5.78
C VAL A 60 5.61 5.01 -6.88
N PHE A 61 5.84 4.70 -8.15
CA PHE A 61 5.28 5.42 -9.29
C PHE A 61 3.75 5.46 -9.22
N PHE A 62 3.10 4.29 -9.07
CA PHE A 62 1.65 4.22 -8.98
C PHE A 62 1.10 4.92 -7.74
N THR A 63 1.81 4.86 -6.61
CA THR A 63 1.42 5.60 -5.39
C THR A 63 1.40 7.10 -5.63
N LYS A 64 2.43 7.64 -6.31
CA LYS A 64 2.50 9.08 -6.64
C LYS A 64 1.51 9.46 -7.73
N PHE A 65 1.36 8.62 -8.74
CA PHE A 65 0.37 8.81 -9.80
C PHE A 65 -1.05 8.86 -9.23
N ALA A 66 -1.43 7.90 -8.39
CA ALA A 66 -2.74 7.87 -7.73
C ALA A 66 -2.95 9.10 -6.84
N SER A 67 -1.92 9.55 -6.13
CA SER A 67 -1.99 10.79 -5.34
C SER A 67 -2.26 12.01 -6.22
N GLY A 68 -1.59 12.14 -7.37
CA GLY A 68 -1.81 13.21 -8.33
C GLY A 68 -3.20 13.15 -8.97
N VAL A 69 -3.65 11.96 -9.37
CA VAL A 69 -5.01 11.73 -9.91
C VAL A 69 -6.07 12.07 -8.87
N SER A 70 -5.90 11.65 -7.62
CA SER A 70 -6.82 11.97 -6.52
C SER A 70 -6.93 13.48 -6.31
N LEU A 71 -5.82 14.20 -6.34
CA LEU A 71 -5.80 15.66 -6.22
C LEU A 71 -6.49 16.33 -7.41
N GLY A 72 -6.24 15.85 -8.64
CA GLY A 72 -6.88 16.34 -9.85
C GLY A 72 -8.41 16.15 -9.82
N ILE A 73 -8.87 14.94 -9.51
CA ILE A 73 -10.31 14.63 -9.36
C ILE A 73 -10.93 15.50 -8.27
N SER A 74 -10.24 15.69 -7.14
CA SER A 74 -10.74 16.54 -6.06
C SER A 74 -10.91 17.99 -6.48
N THR A 75 -9.93 18.51 -7.22
CA THR A 75 -9.94 19.90 -7.69
C THR A 75 -11.06 20.11 -8.71
N LEU A 76 -11.17 19.23 -9.70
CA LEU A 76 -12.23 19.30 -10.72
C LEU A 76 -13.62 19.15 -10.10
N SER A 77 -13.79 18.23 -9.14
CA SER A 77 -15.08 18.05 -8.45
C SER A 77 -15.51 19.31 -7.69
N LEU A 78 -14.57 19.99 -7.04
CA LEU A 78 -14.84 21.26 -6.35
C LEU A 78 -15.14 22.40 -7.33
N ASP A 79 -14.42 22.47 -8.45
CA ASP A 79 -14.67 23.47 -9.49
C ASP A 79 -16.09 23.32 -10.08
N PHE A 80 -16.50 22.08 -10.40
CA PHE A 80 -17.87 21.79 -10.85
C PHE A 80 -18.94 22.09 -9.80
N ALA A 81 -18.63 21.94 -8.51
CA ALA A 81 -19.52 22.32 -7.42
C ALA A 81 -19.65 23.85 -7.24
N GLY A 82 -18.91 24.65 -8.02
CA GLY A 82 -18.94 26.10 -7.96
C GLY A 82 -18.06 26.70 -6.86
N TYR A 83 -16.95 26.03 -6.54
CA TYR A 83 -16.00 26.51 -5.54
C TYR A 83 -15.49 27.92 -5.85
N LYS A 84 -15.74 28.87 -4.95
CA LYS A 84 -15.30 30.26 -5.10
C LYS A 84 -13.99 30.51 -4.37
N THR A 85 -12.90 30.62 -5.11
CA THR A 85 -11.58 30.98 -4.55
C THR A 85 -11.67 32.33 -3.81
N ARG A 86 -11.29 32.34 -2.53
CA ARG A 86 -11.30 33.53 -1.64
C ARG A 86 -12.67 34.15 -1.34
N GLY A 87 -13.77 33.42 -1.56
CA GLY A 87 -15.10 33.87 -1.11
C GLY A 87 -15.31 33.68 0.40
N CYS A 88 -15.92 34.66 1.07
CA CYS A 88 -16.27 34.56 2.51
C CYS A 88 -17.34 33.50 2.80
N SER A 89 -18.11 33.11 1.79
CA SER A 89 -19.15 32.08 1.88
C SER A 89 -19.03 31.13 0.69
N GLN A 90 -19.23 29.84 0.94
CA GLN A 90 -19.27 28.80 -0.08
C GLN A 90 -20.69 28.27 -0.28
N PRO A 91 -21.04 27.86 -1.51
CA PRO A 91 -22.31 27.19 -1.78
C PRO A 91 -22.43 25.88 -0.98
N GLU A 92 -23.66 25.49 -0.65
CA GLU A 92 -23.94 24.23 0.07
C GLU A 92 -23.53 23.00 -0.75
N GLU A 93 -23.55 23.12 -2.09
CA GLU A 93 -23.11 22.10 -3.04
C GLU A 93 -21.62 21.75 -2.85
N VAL A 94 -20.76 22.75 -2.58
CA VAL A 94 -19.33 22.54 -2.29
C VAL A 94 -19.15 21.78 -0.98
N LYS A 95 -19.92 22.14 0.05
CA LYS A 95 -19.87 21.46 1.34
C LYS A 95 -20.32 20.01 1.22
N PHE A 96 -21.37 19.73 0.46
CA PHE A 96 -21.81 18.38 0.16
C PHE A 96 -20.74 17.58 -0.60
N THR A 97 -20.17 18.18 -1.65
CA THR A 97 -19.11 17.57 -2.48
C THR A 97 -17.89 17.22 -1.63
N LEU A 98 -17.43 18.14 -0.78
CA LEU A 98 -16.30 17.90 0.12
C LEU A 98 -16.59 16.77 1.12
N LYS A 99 -17.80 16.72 1.68
CA LYS A 99 -18.21 15.62 2.57
C LYS A 99 -18.18 14.27 1.83
N MET A 100 -18.65 14.23 0.59
CA MET A 100 -18.62 13.04 -0.26
C MET A 100 -17.19 12.57 -0.53
N LEU A 101 -16.30 13.50 -0.92
CA LEU A 101 -14.90 13.21 -1.22
C LEU A 101 -14.07 12.76 -0.02
N VAL A 102 -14.35 13.28 1.18
CA VAL A 102 -13.58 12.94 2.39
C VAL A 102 -14.14 11.72 3.12
N SER A 103 -15.39 11.33 2.83
CA SER A 103 -16.04 10.20 3.54
C SER A 103 -16.45 9.04 2.64
N ALA A 104 -17.35 9.25 1.69
CA ALA A 104 -17.89 8.16 0.88
C ALA A 104 -16.85 7.59 -0.08
N ALA A 105 -16.07 8.45 -0.74
CA ALA A 105 -15.05 8.01 -1.69
C ALA A 105 -13.94 7.16 -1.04
N PRO A 106 -13.30 7.58 0.08
CA PRO A 106 -12.28 6.76 0.75
C PRO A 106 -12.86 5.45 1.28
N VAL A 107 -14.08 5.44 1.81
CA VAL A 107 -14.74 4.21 2.27
C VAL A 107 -14.94 3.23 1.12
N GLY A 108 -15.43 3.69 -0.04
CA GLY A 108 -15.59 2.85 -1.23
C GLY A 108 -14.26 2.26 -1.72
N LEU A 109 -13.21 3.09 -1.75
CA LEU A 109 -11.86 2.64 -2.14
C LEU A 109 -11.26 1.64 -1.15
N ILE A 110 -11.48 1.83 0.16
CA ILE A 110 -11.04 0.88 1.18
C ILE A 110 -11.77 -0.46 1.02
N LEU A 111 -13.08 -0.46 0.80
CA LEU A 111 -13.84 -1.70 0.57
C LEU A 111 -13.35 -2.44 -0.68
N LEU A 112 -13.05 -1.71 -1.76
CA LEU A 112 -12.44 -2.29 -2.95
C LEU A 112 -11.05 -2.86 -2.67
N GLY A 113 -10.22 -2.14 -1.90
CA GLY A 113 -8.89 -2.61 -1.48
C GLY A 113 -8.96 -3.88 -0.64
N LEU A 114 -9.90 -3.96 0.30
CA LEU A 114 -10.14 -5.16 1.12
C LEU A 114 -10.63 -6.34 0.27
N LEU A 115 -11.47 -6.09 -0.75
CA LEU A 115 -11.89 -7.12 -1.68
C LEU A 115 -10.69 -7.68 -2.46
N LEU A 116 -9.84 -6.82 -3.00
CA LEU A 116 -8.61 -7.23 -3.71
C LEU A 116 -7.66 -7.98 -2.78
N PHE A 117 -7.52 -7.54 -1.53
CA PHE A 117 -6.74 -8.23 -0.51
C PHE A 117 -7.27 -9.65 -0.23
N LYS A 118 -8.59 -9.84 -0.26
CA LYS A 118 -9.23 -11.16 -0.11
C LYS A 118 -8.97 -12.11 -1.28
N LEU A 119 -8.67 -11.57 -2.47
CA LEU A 119 -8.31 -12.32 -3.68
C LEU A 119 -6.78 -12.54 -3.79
N TYR A 120 -6.00 -12.04 -2.84
CA TYR A 120 -4.55 -12.13 -2.87
C TYR A 120 -4.09 -13.59 -2.63
N PRO A 121 -3.31 -14.19 -3.56
CA PRO A 121 -3.02 -15.62 -3.55
C PRO A 121 -1.85 -16.03 -2.63
N ILE A 122 -1.17 -15.08 -1.98
CA ILE A 122 -0.02 -15.35 -1.11
C ILE A 122 -0.52 -15.37 0.34
N ASP A 123 -0.97 -16.55 0.76
CA ASP A 123 -1.33 -16.85 2.16
C ASP A 123 -0.10 -17.11 3.03
N GLU A 124 -0.27 -17.12 4.36
CA GLU A 124 0.82 -17.29 5.32
C GLU A 124 1.60 -18.61 5.13
N ASP A 125 0.92 -19.67 4.69
CA ASP A 125 1.58 -20.94 4.38
C ASP A 125 2.54 -20.80 3.18
N LYS A 126 2.10 -20.14 2.11
CA LYS A 126 2.93 -19.85 0.93
C LYS A 126 4.10 -18.93 1.26
N ARG A 127 3.87 -17.91 2.09
CA ARG A 127 4.95 -17.04 2.61
C ARG A 127 6.02 -17.85 3.36
N ARG A 128 5.59 -18.77 4.22
CA ARG A 128 6.50 -19.63 5.00
C ARG A 128 7.26 -20.61 4.10
N GLU A 129 6.61 -21.17 3.08
CA GLU A 129 7.25 -22.02 2.08
C GLU A 129 8.33 -21.27 1.31
N ASN A 130 8.01 -20.08 0.79
CA ASN A 130 8.95 -19.25 0.05
C ASN A 130 10.18 -18.88 0.91
N LYS A 131 9.94 -18.50 2.17
CA LYS A 131 11.02 -18.18 3.12
C LYS A 131 11.96 -19.37 3.34
N LYS A 132 11.43 -20.59 3.48
CA LYS A 132 12.25 -21.80 3.63
C LYS A 132 13.03 -22.12 2.37
N ALA A 133 12.40 -22.04 1.20
CA ALA A 133 13.05 -22.28 -0.08
C ALA A 133 14.24 -21.32 -0.30
N LEU A 134 14.05 -20.03 -0.03
CA LEU A 134 15.12 -19.03 -0.11
C LEU A 134 16.25 -19.28 0.89
N GLN A 135 15.94 -19.76 2.10
CA GLN A 135 16.96 -20.11 3.09
C GLN A 135 17.80 -21.30 2.62
N ASN A 136 17.17 -22.36 2.11
CA ASN A 136 17.88 -23.53 1.61
C ASN A 136 18.83 -23.18 0.46
N LEU A 137 18.39 -22.34 -0.49
CA LEU A 137 19.24 -21.87 -1.60
C LEU A 137 20.48 -21.11 -1.11
N ARG A 138 20.35 -20.30 -0.06
CA ARG A 138 21.49 -19.59 0.55
C ARG A 138 22.45 -20.52 1.28
N GLU A 139 21.93 -21.58 1.93
CA GLU A 139 22.74 -22.58 2.59
C GLU A 139 23.54 -23.42 1.57
N GLU A 140 22.91 -23.80 0.45
CA GLU A 140 23.57 -24.48 -0.67
C GLU A 140 24.69 -23.61 -1.28
N GLU A 141 24.42 -22.34 -1.58
CA GLU A 141 25.41 -21.39 -2.12
C GLU A 141 26.61 -21.23 -1.16
N ASN A 142 26.36 -20.98 0.13
CA ASN A 142 27.41 -20.86 1.14
C ASN A 142 28.24 -22.14 1.32
N SER A 143 27.60 -23.33 1.26
CA SER A 143 28.31 -24.60 1.34
C SER A 143 29.24 -24.80 0.14
N SER A 144 28.77 -24.45 -1.06
CA SER A 144 29.55 -24.56 -2.30
C SER A 144 30.74 -23.59 -2.34
N ASP A 145 30.58 -22.38 -1.81
CA ASP A 145 31.68 -21.40 -1.68
C ASP A 145 32.72 -21.86 -0.64
N SER A 146 32.28 -22.49 0.46
CA SER A 146 33.18 -23.02 1.48
C SER A 146 34.04 -24.18 0.96
N ASP A 147 33.44 -25.13 0.24
CA ASP A 147 34.15 -26.25 -0.38
C ASP A 147 35.14 -25.75 -1.44
N SER A 148 34.75 -24.75 -2.24
CA SER A 148 35.62 -24.12 -3.25
C SER A 148 36.82 -23.42 -2.62
N THR A 149 36.62 -22.74 -1.49
CA THR A 149 37.68 -22.03 -0.76
C THR A 149 38.64 -22.99 -0.08
N GLU A 150 38.15 -24.09 0.51
CA GLU A 150 39.01 -25.13 1.09
C GLU A 150 39.86 -25.83 0.02
N LEU A 151 39.28 -26.20 -1.13
CA LEU A 151 40.02 -26.81 -2.24
C LEU A 151 41.11 -25.89 -2.79
N ALA A 152 40.86 -24.58 -2.88
CA ALA A 152 41.85 -23.59 -3.31
C ALA A 152 43.00 -23.38 -2.31
N SER A 153 42.81 -23.75 -1.04
CA SER A 153 43.85 -23.64 0.01
C SER A 153 44.78 -24.86 0.12
N ILE A 154 44.38 -25.98 -0.48
CA ILE A 154 45.13 -27.25 -0.47
C ILE A 154 46.12 -27.35 -1.66
N VAL A 155 45.94 -26.53 -2.70
CA VAL A 155 46.80 -26.44 -3.90
C VAL A 155 47.83 -25.34 -3.75
#